data_AF-A0A0R2LHP7-F1
#
_entry.id   AF-A0A0R2LHP7-F1
#
_cell.length_a   1.000
_cell.length_b   1.000
_cell.length_c   1.000
_cell.angle_alpha   90.00
_cell.angle_beta   90.00
_cell.angle_gamma   90.00
#
_symmetry.space_group_name_H-M   'P 1'
#
loop_
_entity.id
_entity.type
_entity.pdbx_description
1 polymer ?
#
loop_
_entity_poly.entity_id
_entity_poly.type
_entity_poly.pdbx_seq_one_letter_code
_entity_poly.pdbx_strand_id
1 'polypeptide(L)'
;MVGEYVETYACDCADCLAKNNGQTAFFSAEKSASLFPHSLATPTLLENIVYQKYVLGTPLYRQLKDWHRFGWNVCESTLAAWVIQGADKLRSLYDLLHKKLLQRPYLQGDETVVKVLREPGKKPTAESQMWVQRTIQKDKLQAIYYAYRRDRSEKSARSLYGSFTGV
;
A
#
# COMPACT_ATOMS: atom_id res chain seq x y z
N MET A 1 24.04 1.02 0.40
CA MET A 1 23.35 2.06 1.17
C MET A 1 23.30 3.29 0.29
N VAL A 2 22.14 3.65 -0.25
CA VAL A 2 21.99 4.97 -0.89
C VAL A 2 21.86 5.94 0.27
N GLY A 3 23.00 6.48 0.72
CA GLY A 3 22.98 7.65 1.58
C GLY A 3 22.46 8.79 0.70
N GLU A 4 21.27 9.29 1.00
CA GLU A 4 20.95 10.67 0.61
C GLU A 4 21.99 11.53 1.33
N TYR A 5 23.01 11.96 0.59
CA TYR A 5 24.01 12.89 1.09
C TYR A 5 23.29 14.19 1.43
N VAL A 6 23.16 14.47 2.72
CA VAL A 6 22.79 15.80 3.19
C VAL A 6 24.07 16.62 3.09
N GLU A 7 24.19 17.43 2.04
CA GLU A 7 25.24 18.43 1.97
C GLU A 7 24.93 19.51 3.00
N THR A 8 25.59 19.45 4.15
CA THR A 8 25.64 20.55 5.10
C THR A 8 26.53 21.65 4.54
N TYR A 9 25.92 22.76 4.13
CA TYR A 9 26.64 23.97 3.77
C TYR A 9 26.80 24.87 5.00
N ALA A 10 27.99 25.46 5.15
CA ALA A 10 28.17 26.60 6.04
C ALA A 10 27.46 27.80 5.42
N CYS A 11 26.50 28.36 6.14
CA CYS A 11 25.76 29.53 5.67
C CYS A 11 26.43 30.79 6.24
N ASP A 12 27.20 31.49 5.41
CA ASP A 12 27.89 32.75 5.76
C ASP A 12 27.00 33.99 5.55
N CYS A 13 25.67 33.81 5.50
CA CYS A 13 24.72 34.89 5.27
C CYS A 13 24.61 35.80 6.53
N ALA A 14 24.73 37.12 6.34
CA ALA A 14 24.70 38.10 7.44
C ALA A 14 23.38 38.06 8.23
N ASP A 15 22.25 37.83 7.56
CA ASP A 15 20.93 37.69 8.21
C ASP A 15 20.82 36.41 9.05
N CYS A 16 21.51 35.35 8.64
CA CYS A 16 21.54 34.04 9.31
C CYS A 16 22.39 34.11 10.58
N LEU A 17 23.53 34.81 10.51
CA LEU A 17 24.40 35.12 11.65
C LEU A 17 23.70 36.04 12.64
N ALA A 18 22.98 37.08 12.17
CA ALA A 18 22.23 38.00 13.02
C ALA A 18 21.11 37.29 13.82
N LYS A 19 20.44 36.31 13.21
CA LYS A 19 19.42 35.48 13.90
C LYS A 19 20.00 34.51 14.93
N ASN A 20 21.30 34.22 14.87
CA ASN A 20 21.96 33.25 15.74
C ASN A 20 23.08 33.89 16.61
N ASN A 21 22.90 35.16 17.00
CA ASN A 21 23.84 35.92 17.85
C ASN A 21 25.30 35.92 17.38
N GLY A 22 25.53 35.92 16.07
CA GLY A 22 26.87 35.94 15.47
C GLY A 22 27.59 34.59 15.44
N GLN A 23 26.90 33.48 15.75
CA GLN A 23 27.47 32.14 15.66
C GLN A 23 27.07 31.43 14.36
N THR A 24 28.03 30.78 13.71
CA THR A 24 27.80 29.87 12.58
C THR A 24 26.92 28.71 13.01
N ALA A 25 25.76 28.54 12.38
CA ALA A 25 24.88 27.39 12.57
C ALA A 25 24.88 26.49 11.33
N PHE A 26 24.74 25.18 11.56
CA PHE A 26 24.41 24.24 10.50
C PHE A 26 22.93 24.35 10.19
N PHE A 27 22.60 24.78 8.98
CA PHE A 27 21.23 24.77 8.48
C PHE A 27 21.03 23.49 7.68
N SER A 28 20.13 22.64 8.15
CA SER A 28 19.69 21.46 7.42
C SER A 28 18.29 21.71 6.87
N ALA A 29 18.03 21.32 5.62
CA ALA A 29 16.70 21.40 5.06
C ALA A 29 15.72 20.52 5.84
N GLU A 30 14.45 20.94 5.93
CA GLU A 30 13.41 20.12 6.54
C GLU A 30 13.27 18.81 5.76
N LYS A 31 13.62 17.70 6.41
CA LYS A 31 13.48 16.37 5.84
C LYS A 31 12.00 16.01 5.78
N SER A 32 11.52 15.60 4.61
CA SER A 32 10.17 15.05 4.48
C SER A 32 10.00 13.85 5.42
N ALA A 33 8.84 13.77 6.09
CA ALA A 33 8.53 12.66 6.98
C ALA A 33 8.68 11.32 6.23
N SER A 34 9.47 10.41 6.80
CA SER A 34 9.63 9.07 6.23
C SER A 34 8.30 8.32 6.26
N LEU A 35 8.00 7.55 5.21
CA LEU A 35 6.79 6.74 5.16
C LEU A 35 6.76 5.70 6.28
N PHE A 36 7.89 5.00 6.48
CA PHE A 36 8.12 4.08 7.57
C PHE A 36 9.36 4.52 8.38
N PRO A 37 9.32 4.54 9.72
CA PRO A 37 10.48 4.85 10.54
C PRO A 37 11.66 3.92 10.22
N HIS A 38 12.88 4.48 10.17
CA HIS A 38 14.12 3.74 9.91
C HIS A 38 14.12 2.87 8.65
N SER A 39 13.35 3.27 7.63
CA SER A 39 13.23 2.52 6.38
C SER A 39 13.67 3.35 5.17
N LEU A 40 14.15 2.66 4.13
CA LEU A 40 14.48 3.26 2.84
C LEU A 40 13.25 3.43 1.94
N ALA A 41 12.09 2.94 2.36
CA ALA A 41 10.85 3.06 1.60
C ALA A 41 10.34 4.49 1.56
N THR A 42 10.44 5.11 0.39
CA THR A 42 9.72 6.34 0.07
C THR A 42 8.32 6.02 -0.48
N PRO A 43 7.36 6.95 -0.43
CA PRO A 43 6.04 6.76 -1.04
C PRO A 43 6.11 6.36 -2.51
N THR A 44 6.97 7.02 -3.30
CA THR A 44 7.18 6.73 -4.72
C THR A 44 7.79 5.35 -4.94
N LEU A 45 8.73 4.92 -4.10
CA LEU A 45 9.27 3.56 -4.18
C LEU A 45 8.19 2.52 -3.93
N LEU A 46 7.38 2.69 -2.88
CA LEU A 46 6.29 1.79 -2.56
C LEU A 46 5.23 1.74 -3.67
N GLU A 47 4.85 2.90 -4.21
CA GLU A 47 3.94 3.00 -5.35
C GLU A 47 4.44 2.16 -6.52
N ASN A 48 5.72 2.29 -6.88
CA ASN A 48 6.30 1.56 -7.98
C ASN A 48 6.30 0.03 -7.75
N ILE A 49 6.64 -0.44 -6.54
CA ILE A 49 6.57 -1.86 -6.18
C ILE A 49 5.14 -2.39 -6.37
N VAL A 50 4.16 -1.67 -5.83
CA VAL A 50 2.74 -2.05 -5.86
C VAL A 50 2.21 -2.04 -7.30
N TYR A 51 2.52 -1.01 -8.08
CA TYR A 51 2.16 -0.91 -9.49
C TYR A 51 2.71 -2.08 -10.30
N GLN A 52 4.01 -2.35 -10.20
CA GLN A 52 4.63 -3.48 -10.89
C GLN A 52 4.01 -4.82 -10.47
N LYS A 53 3.72 -4.98 -9.18
CA LYS A 53 3.19 -6.24 -8.65
C LYS A 53 1.75 -6.51 -9.08
N TYR A 54 0.86 -5.54 -8.93
CA TYR A 54 -0.57 -5.74 -9.08
C TYR A 54 -1.12 -5.28 -10.43
N VAL A 55 -0.55 -4.23 -11.03
CA VAL A 55 -0.99 -3.76 -12.35
C VAL A 55 -0.25 -4.48 -13.47
N LEU A 56 1.08 -4.61 -13.36
CA LEU A 56 1.89 -5.27 -14.39
C LEU A 56 2.10 -6.78 -14.17
N GLY A 57 1.61 -7.34 -13.06
CA GLY A 57 1.75 -8.77 -12.78
C GLY A 57 3.20 -9.25 -12.58
N THR A 58 4.11 -8.36 -12.20
CA THR A 58 5.54 -8.66 -11.98
C THR A 58 5.78 -9.05 -10.51
N PRO A 59 6.02 -10.32 -10.19
CA PRO A 59 6.20 -10.76 -8.80
C PRO A 59 7.46 -10.16 -8.16
N LEU A 60 7.49 -10.05 -6.83
CA LEU A 60 8.55 -9.34 -6.09
C LEU A 60 9.96 -9.90 -6.38
N TYR A 61 10.14 -11.22 -6.38
CA TYR A 61 11.41 -11.84 -6.77
C TYR A 61 11.90 -11.44 -8.17
N ARG A 62 10.98 -11.12 -9.10
CA ARG A 62 11.32 -10.69 -10.46
C ARG A 62 11.75 -9.22 -10.46
N GLN A 63 11.03 -8.36 -9.75
CA GLN A 63 11.41 -6.95 -9.55
C GLN A 63 12.80 -6.84 -8.92
N LEU A 64 13.09 -7.68 -7.92
CA LEU A 64 14.37 -7.71 -7.23
C LEU A 64 15.57 -7.94 -8.15
N LYS A 65 15.43 -8.76 -9.20
CA LYS A 65 16.53 -9.00 -10.14
C LYS A 65 16.97 -7.70 -10.81
N ASP A 66 16.03 -6.82 -11.16
CA ASP A 66 16.35 -5.53 -11.76
C ASP A 66 16.92 -4.56 -10.73
N TRP A 67 16.43 -4.60 -9.50
CA TRP A 67 16.95 -3.75 -8.43
C TRP A 67 18.39 -4.10 -8.06
N HIS A 68 18.71 -5.39 -8.01
CA HIS A 68 20.07 -5.86 -7.83
C HIS A 68 20.99 -5.43 -8.98
N ARG A 69 20.50 -5.35 -10.23
CA ARG A 69 21.26 -4.79 -11.37
C ARG A 69 21.55 -3.31 -11.20
N PHE A 70 20.64 -2.56 -10.56
CA PHE A 70 20.88 -1.16 -10.19
C PHE A 70 21.76 -0.99 -8.94
N GLY A 71 22.30 -2.07 -8.38
CA GLY A 71 23.15 -2.04 -7.18
C GLY A 71 22.38 -1.97 -5.85
N TRP A 72 21.05 -2.11 -5.89
CA TRP A 72 20.24 -2.13 -4.68
C TRP A 72 20.18 -3.54 -4.11
N ASN A 73 20.78 -3.72 -2.92
CA ASN A 73 20.77 -5.00 -2.22
C ASN A 73 19.69 -4.99 -1.12
N VAL A 74 18.50 -5.48 -1.47
CA VAL A 74 17.35 -5.64 -0.57
C VAL A 74 16.76 -7.04 -0.75
N CYS A 75 16.17 -7.60 0.30
CA CYS A 75 15.58 -8.94 0.24
C CYS A 75 14.06 -8.89 -0.05
N GLU A 76 13.51 -10.00 -0.54
CA GLU A 76 12.08 -10.10 -0.90
C GLU A 76 11.17 -9.88 0.30
N SER A 77 11.59 -10.33 1.48
CA SER A 77 10.87 -10.11 2.73
C SER A 77 10.75 -8.62 3.08
N THR A 78 11.77 -7.79 2.78
CA THR A 78 11.69 -6.34 2.97
C THR A 78 10.64 -5.72 2.06
N LEU A 79 10.64 -6.05 0.76
CA LEU A 79 9.61 -5.55 -0.17
C LEU A 79 8.21 -6.01 0.24
N ALA A 80 8.07 -7.28 0.63
CA ALA A 80 6.80 -7.82 1.11
C ALA A 80 6.32 -7.08 2.37
N ALA A 81 7.21 -6.81 3.33
CA ALA A 81 6.90 -6.07 4.53
C ALA A 81 6.48 -4.62 4.23
N TRP A 82 7.11 -3.96 3.25
CA TRP A 82 6.69 -2.63 2.80
C TRP A 82 5.30 -2.61 2.17
N VAL A 83 4.98 -3.61 1.34
CA VAL A 83 3.65 -3.75 0.75
C VAL A 83 2.59 -3.97 1.83
N ILE A 84 2.86 -4.81 2.82
CA ILE A 84 1.94 -5.08 3.94
C ILE A 84 1.72 -3.82 4.78
N GLN A 85 2.80 -3.16 5.21
CA GLN A 85 2.69 -1.92 6.01
C GLN A 85 2.01 -0.79 5.24
N GLY A 86 2.26 -0.71 3.93
CA GLY A 86 1.56 0.21 3.02
C GLY A 86 0.06 -0.05 2.98
N ALA A 87 -0.34 -1.32 2.85
CA ALA A 87 -1.74 -1.72 2.87
C ALA A 87 -2.41 -1.39 4.21
N ASP A 88 -1.71 -1.60 5.34
CA ASP A 88 -2.23 -1.24 6.66
C ASP A 88 -2.46 0.27 6.82
N LYS A 89 -1.56 1.12 6.30
CA LYS A 89 -1.77 2.58 6.27
C LYS A 89 -2.98 3.01 5.44
N LEU A 90 -3.34 2.23 4.42
CA LEU A 90 -4.50 2.47 3.56
C LEU A 90 -5.79 1.81 4.07
N ARG A 91 -5.77 1.12 5.21
CA ARG A 91 -6.94 0.40 5.74
C ARG A 91 -8.15 1.31 5.95
N SER A 92 -7.97 2.51 6.48
CA SER A 92 -9.08 3.45 6.67
C SER A 92 -9.74 3.87 5.35
N LEU A 93 -8.96 4.00 4.27
CA LEU A 93 -9.49 4.28 2.94
C LEU A 93 -10.24 3.07 2.38
N TYR A 94 -9.68 1.87 2.55
CA TYR A 94 -10.32 0.60 2.19
C TYR A 94 -11.68 0.42 2.86
N ASP A 95 -11.77 0.67 4.17
CA ASP A 95 -13.02 0.60 4.94
C ASP A 95 -14.02 1.68 4.50
N LEU A 96 -13.55 2.89 4.19
CA LEU A 96 -14.38 3.97 3.68
C LEU A 96 -14.96 3.64 2.30
N LEU A 97 -14.16 3.04 1.40
CA LEU A 97 -14.61 2.60 0.08
C LEU A 97 -15.73 1.57 0.20
N HIS A 98 -15.59 0.58 1.09
CA HIS A 98 -16.64 -0.41 1.34
C HIS A 98 -17.94 0.27 1.83
N LYS A 99 -17.84 1.17 2.81
CA LYS A 99 -19.01 1.93 3.30
C LYS A 99 -19.68 2.73 2.19
N LYS A 100 -18.90 3.38 1.31
CA LYS A 100 -19.44 4.17 0.19
C LYS A 100 -20.09 3.30 -0.88
N LEU A 101 -19.52 2.13 -1.14
CA LEU A 101 -20.10 1.12 -2.04
C LEU A 101 -21.47 0.66 -1.54
N LEU A 102 -21.58 0.30 -0.26
CA LEU A 102 -22.86 -0.16 0.32
C LEU A 102 -23.97 0.89 0.32
N GLN A 103 -23.64 2.18 0.14
CA GLN A 103 -24.61 3.27 -0.01
C GLN A 103 -25.11 3.45 -1.45
N ARG A 104 -24.55 2.73 -2.43
CA ARG A 104 -25.00 2.83 -3.82
C ARG A 104 -26.33 2.10 -4.00
N PRO A 105 -27.17 2.51 -4.96
CA PRO A 105 -28.41 1.80 -5.25
C PRO A 105 -28.19 0.48 -6.01
N TYR A 106 -27.08 0.37 -6.74
CA TYR A 106 -26.73 -0.80 -7.54
C TYR A 106 -25.29 -1.22 -7.29
N LEU A 107 -25.07 -2.51 -7.03
CA LEU A 107 -23.75 -3.10 -6.91
C LEU A 107 -23.58 -4.32 -7.81
N GLN A 108 -22.37 -4.51 -8.31
CA GLN A 108 -21.98 -5.75 -8.99
C GLN A 108 -21.06 -6.52 -8.06
N GLY A 109 -21.42 -7.78 -7.80
CA GLY A 109 -20.64 -8.71 -7.00
C GLY A 109 -20.15 -9.87 -7.85
N ASP A 110 -18.92 -10.31 -7.61
CA ASP A 110 -18.39 -11.57 -8.14
C ASP A 110 -17.58 -12.30 -7.07
N GLU A 111 -17.49 -13.62 -7.20
CA GLU A 111 -16.77 -14.50 -6.28
C GLU A 111 -15.83 -15.41 -7.08
N THR A 112 -14.52 -15.27 -6.87
CA THR A 112 -13.51 -16.13 -7.50
C THR A 112 -12.91 -17.09 -6.48
N VAL A 113 -12.88 -18.39 -6.82
CA VAL A 113 -12.21 -19.41 -6.00
C VAL A 113 -10.70 -19.29 -6.16
N VAL A 114 -9.98 -19.21 -5.04
CA VAL A 114 -8.52 -19.10 -4.96
C VAL A 114 -7.93 -20.14 -4.02
N LYS A 115 -6.67 -20.52 -4.24
CA LYS A 115 -5.91 -21.44 -3.38
C LYS A 115 -4.77 -20.69 -2.71
N VAL A 116 -4.71 -20.73 -1.38
CA VAL A 116 -3.71 -20.01 -0.59
C VAL A 116 -2.70 -21.01 -0.03
N LEU A 117 -1.43 -20.87 -0.42
CA LEU A 117 -0.39 -21.86 -0.12
C LEU A 117 -0.08 -22.01 1.38
N ARG A 118 -0.12 -20.91 2.14
CA ARG A 118 0.29 -20.86 3.56
C ARG A 118 -0.80 -20.27 4.43
N GLU A 119 -1.99 -20.86 4.39
CA GLU A 119 -3.10 -20.45 5.23
C GLU A 119 -3.07 -21.21 6.58
N PRO A 120 -3.03 -20.52 7.73
CA PRO A 120 -2.96 -21.18 9.04
C PRO A 120 -4.16 -22.10 9.29
N GLY A 121 -3.91 -23.39 9.55
CA GLY A 121 -4.97 -24.37 9.82
C GLY A 121 -5.72 -24.86 8.58
N LYS A 122 -5.20 -24.63 7.37
CA LYS A 122 -5.78 -25.13 6.12
C LYS A 122 -4.74 -25.78 5.21
N LYS A 123 -5.19 -26.76 4.43
CA LYS A 123 -4.34 -27.41 3.41
C LYS A 123 -4.09 -26.42 2.24
N PRO A 124 -2.92 -26.45 1.59
CA PRO A 124 -2.64 -25.60 0.42
C PRO A 124 -3.61 -25.79 -0.76
N THR A 125 -4.26 -26.95 -0.84
CA THR A 125 -5.26 -27.30 -1.85
C THR A 125 -6.68 -26.85 -1.48
N ALA A 126 -6.89 -26.38 -0.24
CA ALA A 126 -8.20 -25.96 0.23
C ALA A 126 -8.64 -24.69 -0.50
N GLU A 127 -9.92 -24.66 -0.85
CA GLU A 127 -10.53 -23.53 -1.53
C GLU A 127 -10.76 -22.38 -0.55
N SER A 128 -10.47 -21.18 -1.02
CA SER A 128 -10.82 -19.90 -0.41
C SER A 128 -11.48 -19.01 -1.47
N GLN A 129 -12.02 -17.88 -1.05
CA GLN A 129 -12.84 -17.02 -1.89
C GLN A 129 -12.25 -15.62 -1.92
N MET A 130 -12.10 -15.07 -3.12
CA MET A 130 -11.90 -13.65 -3.32
C MET A 130 -13.20 -13.04 -3.81
N TRP A 131 -13.82 -12.22 -2.98
CA TRP A 131 -15.02 -11.47 -3.31
C TRP A 131 -14.65 -10.14 -3.94
N VAL A 132 -15.35 -9.76 -4.98
CA VAL A 132 -15.24 -8.45 -5.62
C VAL A 132 -16.58 -7.76 -5.56
N GLN A 133 -16.59 -6.52 -5.11
CA GLN A 133 -17.73 -5.62 -5.19
C GLN A 133 -17.31 -4.41 -6.00
N ARG A 134 -18.17 -3.94 -6.90
CA ARG A 134 -17.92 -2.71 -7.65
C ARG A 134 -19.19 -1.95 -7.94
N THR A 135 -19.02 -0.66 -8.23
CA THR A 135 -20.11 0.15 -8.78
C THR A 135 -20.39 -0.21 -10.23
N ILE A 136 -21.62 0.08 -10.67
CA ILE A 136 -22.00 0.02 -12.08
C ILE A 136 -21.26 1.09 -12.88
N GLN A 137 -21.07 0.86 -14.18
CA GLN A 137 -20.35 1.79 -15.07
C GLN A 137 -20.99 3.18 -15.14
N LYS A 138 -22.30 3.30 -14.92
CA LYS A 138 -23.04 4.57 -14.94
C LYS A 138 -22.98 5.36 -13.61
N ASP A 139 -22.44 4.77 -12.55
CA ASP A 139 -22.31 5.47 -11.26
C ASP A 139 -21.21 6.54 -11.35
N LYS A 140 -21.43 7.68 -10.69
CA LYS A 140 -20.42 8.76 -10.62
C LYS A 140 -19.18 8.31 -9.85
N LEU A 141 -19.36 7.47 -8.84
CA LEU A 141 -18.26 6.89 -8.08
C LEU A 141 -17.82 5.59 -8.76
N GLN A 142 -16.59 5.54 -9.23
CA GLN A 142 -15.96 4.30 -9.70
C GLN A 142 -15.13 3.73 -8.55
N ALA A 143 -15.62 2.65 -7.95
CA ALA A 143 -14.95 1.98 -6.84
C ALA A 143 -15.01 0.46 -7.01
N ILE A 144 -13.91 -0.19 -6.66
CA ILE A 144 -13.77 -1.65 -6.63
C ILE A 144 -13.24 -2.01 -5.25
N TYR A 145 -13.85 -3.03 -4.66
CA TYR A 145 -13.52 -3.53 -3.33
C TYR A 145 -13.29 -5.04 -3.42
N TYR A 146 -12.11 -5.46 -2.97
CA TYR A 146 -11.71 -6.86 -2.90
C TYR A 146 -11.75 -7.33 -1.45
N ALA A 147 -12.38 -8.47 -1.19
CA ALA A 147 -12.41 -9.07 0.13
C ALA A 147 -12.08 -10.56 0.07
N TYR A 148 -10.98 -10.93 0.70
CA TYR A 148 -10.63 -12.32 0.91
C TYR A 148 -11.50 -12.94 2.01
N ARG A 149 -11.99 -14.16 1.78
CA ARG A 149 -12.70 -14.99 2.75
C ARG A 149 -12.15 -16.40 2.72
N ARG A 150 -12.07 -16.98 3.91
CA ARG A 150 -11.56 -18.34 4.11
C ARG A 150 -12.60 -19.40 3.76
N ASP A 151 -13.85 -19.03 3.53
CA ASP A 151 -14.92 -19.97 3.20
C ASP A 151 -16.01 -19.28 2.37
N ARG A 152 -16.83 -20.13 1.73
CA ARG A 152 -18.06 -19.75 1.03
C ARG A 152 -19.26 -19.90 1.97
N SER A 153 -19.16 -19.34 3.17
CA SER A 153 -20.29 -19.35 4.11
C SER A 153 -21.23 -18.17 3.87
N GLU A 154 -22.51 -18.37 4.22
CA GLU A 154 -23.49 -17.28 4.25
C GLU A 154 -23.03 -16.14 5.18
N LYS A 155 -22.36 -16.47 6.30
CA LYS A 155 -21.78 -15.49 7.22
C LYS A 155 -20.77 -14.57 6.52
N SER A 156 -19.93 -15.14 5.66
CA SER A 156 -18.97 -14.39 4.84
C SER A 156 -19.70 -13.42 3.91
N ALA A 157 -20.74 -13.86 3.20
CA ALA A 157 -21.56 -13.00 2.33
C ALA A 157 -22.29 -11.91 3.15
N ARG A 158 -22.92 -12.27 4.26
CA ARG A 158 -23.64 -11.32 5.14
C ARG A 158 -22.69 -10.27 5.74
N SER A 159 -21.44 -10.62 6.03
CA SER A 159 -20.45 -9.62 6.48
C SER A 159 -20.11 -8.58 5.39
N LEU A 160 -20.26 -8.96 4.13
CA LEU A 160 -19.89 -8.14 2.97
C LEU A 160 -21.03 -7.28 2.46
N TYR A 161 -22.27 -7.77 2.55
CA TYR A 161 -23.47 -7.13 2.00
C TYR A 161 -24.53 -6.76 3.04
N GLY A 162 -24.32 -7.06 4.33
CA GLY A 162 -25.38 -7.00 5.34
C GLY A 162 -26.00 -5.61 5.57
N SER A 163 -25.31 -4.53 5.21
CA SER A 163 -25.84 -3.15 5.28
C SER A 163 -26.27 -2.60 3.92
N PHE A 164 -26.23 -3.41 2.87
CA PHE A 164 -26.68 -3.03 1.54
C PHE A 164 -28.20 -3.14 1.44
N THR A 165 -28.84 -2.09 0.93
CA THR A 165 -30.30 -2.00 0.76
C THR A 165 -30.71 -1.85 -0.71
N GLY A 166 -29.73 -1.82 -1.62
CA GLY A 166 -29.94 -1.70 -3.05
C GLY A 166 -30.16 -3.04 -3.75
N VAL A 167 -29.96 -3.02 -5.07
CA VAL A 167 -30.04 -4.18 -5.97
C VAL A 167 -28.66 -4.64 -6.39
#